data_AF-A0A1Y5I0D4-F1
#
_entry.id   AF-A0A1Y5I0D4-F1
#
_cell.length_a   1.000
_cell.length_b   1.000
_cell.length_c   1.000
_cell.angle_alpha   90.00
_cell.angle_beta   90.00
_cell.angle_gamma   90.00
#
_symmetry.space_group_name_H-M   'P 1'
#
loop_
_entity.id
_entity.type
_entity.pdbx_description
1 polymer ?
#
loop_
_entity_poly.entity_id
_entity_poly.type
_entity_poly.pdbx_seq_one_letter_code
_entity_poly.pdbx_strand_id
1 'polypeptide(L)'
;MGALTSERSSVKVRLIKGKAKACAEALERWGETRARREAEIERAVESLDEKGMVVLEKKIMDDLLEFERYLEDEEVLEALPRAIADITELTSEPERATIETMHRALGDADEASARALDGLCSELSAIEVDPAWRGRLMAEVQRSAAENGWSAGNFAYGSTSFSTWSELFARCDALRARARTLDDEDFVVFGSSAGWLVFYAAATLRARAYRGFEILQTLHDTALRALTNFEHHTSSKIDFVRADMLSASLQSVGLIVLTSLCWDEAVYEACARKLARELPLGALVIDYRDALGRHDAFTRLTDDPIRLPVSWNPRQAFYVFAKTT
;
A
#
# COMPACT_ATOMS: atom_id res chain seq x y z
N MET A 1 12.55 17.96 -28.88
CA MET A 1 12.44 16.88 -27.86
C MET A 1 13.70 16.64 -27.02
N GLY A 2 14.91 17.10 -27.39
CA GLY A 2 16.13 16.83 -26.61
C GLY A 2 16.44 17.74 -25.41
N ALA A 3 15.82 18.93 -25.29
CA ALA A 3 16.15 19.89 -24.24
C ALA A 3 15.44 19.61 -22.89
N LEU A 4 14.16 19.22 -22.94
CA LEU A 4 13.34 18.92 -21.76
C LEU A 4 13.77 17.64 -21.02
N THR A 5 14.33 16.67 -21.74
CA THR A 5 14.91 15.44 -21.18
C THR A 5 16.27 15.69 -20.52
N SER A 6 17.09 16.57 -21.10
CA SER A 6 18.37 17.02 -20.53
C SER A 6 18.19 17.78 -19.21
N GLU A 7 17.18 18.65 -19.13
CA GLU A 7 16.95 19.51 -17.97
C GLU A 7 16.38 18.73 -16.77
N ARG A 8 15.41 17.82 -17.02
CA ARG A 8 14.90 16.87 -16.01
C ARG A 8 15.98 15.92 -15.50
N SER A 9 16.88 15.47 -16.38
CA SER A 9 18.04 14.65 -15.99
C SER A 9 19.00 15.43 -15.06
N SER A 10 19.24 16.72 -15.32
CA SER A 10 20.15 17.54 -14.49
C SER A 10 19.60 17.87 -13.09
N VAL A 11 18.27 18.00 -12.97
CA VAL A 11 17.60 18.20 -11.68
C VAL A 11 17.56 16.89 -10.89
N LYS A 12 17.28 15.77 -11.55
CA LYS A 12 17.28 14.42 -10.94
C LYS A 12 18.66 14.04 -10.39
N VAL A 13 19.73 14.30 -11.14
CA VAL A 13 21.11 14.05 -10.68
C VAL A 13 21.48 14.93 -9.47
N ARG A 14 21.01 16.18 -9.41
CA ARG A 14 21.25 17.07 -8.27
C ARG A 14 20.52 16.61 -7.01
N LEU A 15 19.27 16.16 -7.13
CA LEU A 15 18.49 15.63 -6.01
C LEU A 15 19.10 14.31 -5.48
N ILE A 16 19.49 13.39 -6.37
CA ILE A 16 20.14 12.13 -5.99
C ILE A 16 21.46 12.39 -5.27
N LYS A 17 22.31 13.28 -5.81
CA LYS A 17 23.57 13.63 -5.15
C LYS A 17 23.36 14.31 -3.80
N GLY A 18 22.35 15.17 -3.67
CA GLY A 18 21.99 15.79 -2.40
C GLY A 18 21.56 14.77 -1.36
N LYS A 19 20.68 13.83 -1.73
CA LYS A 19 20.18 12.79 -0.83
C LYS A 19 21.24 11.74 -0.49
N ALA A 20 22.05 11.32 -1.46
CA ALA A 20 23.19 10.42 -1.23
C ALA A 20 24.24 11.05 -0.31
N LYS A 21 24.48 12.36 -0.45
CA LYS A 21 25.37 13.11 0.46
C LYS A 21 24.79 13.18 1.87
N ALA A 22 23.51 13.50 2.01
CA ALA A 22 22.85 13.52 3.33
C ALA A 22 22.88 12.14 4.01
N CYS A 23 22.65 11.05 3.25
CA CYS A 23 22.77 9.69 3.78
C CYS A 23 24.21 9.36 4.18
N ALA A 24 25.20 9.73 3.38
CA ALA A 24 26.61 9.51 3.71
C ALA A 24 27.04 10.29 4.96
N GLU A 25 26.65 11.57 5.07
CA GLU A 25 26.91 12.41 6.25
C GLU A 25 26.22 11.85 7.51
N ALA A 26 25.01 11.32 7.37
CA ALA A 26 24.31 10.64 8.46
C ALA A 26 25.06 9.37 8.91
N LEU A 27 25.44 8.51 7.97
CA LEU A 27 26.19 7.29 8.25
C LEU A 27 27.56 7.58 8.89
N GLU A 28 28.23 8.65 8.46
CA GLU A 28 29.49 9.10 9.06
C GLU A 28 29.29 9.57 10.50
N ARG A 29 28.33 10.47 10.75
CA ARG A 29 27.97 10.94 12.11
C ARG A 29 27.60 9.80 13.06
N TRP A 30 26.85 8.81 12.59
CA TRP A 30 26.47 7.65 13.38
C TRP A 30 27.63 6.65 13.55
N GLY A 31 28.52 6.55 12.56
CA GLY A 31 29.77 5.81 12.67
C GLY A 31 30.69 6.37 13.76
N GLU A 32 30.84 7.69 13.84
CA GLU A 32 31.59 8.38 14.91
C GLU A 32 30.94 8.16 16.29
N THR A 33 29.61 8.25 16.35
CA THR A 33 28.85 8.02 17.60
C THR A 33 29.03 6.59 18.10
N ARG A 34 28.97 5.60 17.21
CA ARG A 34 29.27 4.19 17.51
C ARG A 34 30.68 4.03 18.05
N ALA A 35 31.70 4.52 17.34
CA ALA A 35 33.10 4.36 17.73
C ALA A 35 33.37 4.98 19.11
N ARG A 36 32.77 6.14 19.41
CA ARG A 36 32.84 6.78 20.72
C ARG A 36 32.20 5.91 21.82
N ARG A 37 31.04 5.30 21.56
CA ARG A 37 30.37 4.42 22.54
C ARG A 37 31.12 3.12 22.76
N GLU A 38 31.68 2.51 21.73
CA GLU A 38 32.54 1.32 21.86
C GLU A 38 33.73 1.62 22.79
N ALA A 39 34.41 2.77 22.60
CA ALA A 39 35.51 3.20 23.48
C ALA A 39 35.07 3.55 24.91
N GLU A 40 33.81 3.96 25.14
CA GLU A 40 33.26 4.19 26.48
C GLU A 40 32.85 2.88 27.17
N ILE A 41 32.30 1.93 26.41
CA ILE A 41 31.97 0.57 26.88
C ILE A 41 33.25 -0.14 27.31
N GLU A 42 34.29 -0.12 26.46
CA GLU A 42 35.57 -0.77 26.76
C GLU A 42 36.19 -0.21 28.06
N ARG A 43 36.21 1.11 28.22
CA ARG A 43 36.68 1.76 29.46
C ARG A 43 35.83 1.43 30.68
N ALA A 44 34.50 1.36 30.55
CA ALA A 44 33.59 1.00 31.64
C ALA A 44 33.75 -0.47 32.06
N VAL A 45 33.95 -1.37 31.09
CA VAL A 45 34.23 -2.79 31.31
C VAL A 45 35.59 -2.99 31.99
N GLU A 46 36.63 -2.29 31.52
CA GLU A 46 37.99 -2.35 32.10
C GLU A 46 38.04 -1.83 33.55
N SER A 47 37.16 -0.89 33.90
CA SER A 47 37.12 -0.26 35.23
C SER A 47 36.18 -0.94 36.23
N LEU A 48 35.37 -1.93 35.81
CA LEU A 48 34.36 -2.62 36.62
C LEU A 48 33.45 -1.65 37.43
N ASP A 49 33.12 -0.49 36.87
CA ASP A 49 32.32 0.55 37.52
C ASP A 49 30.83 0.40 37.22
N GLU A 50 30.07 -0.20 38.15
CA GLU A 50 28.62 -0.36 38.05
C GLU A 50 27.87 0.98 37.87
N LYS A 51 28.37 2.08 38.46
CA LYS A 51 27.75 3.40 38.28
C LYS A 51 28.02 3.94 36.88
N GLY A 52 29.22 3.72 36.36
CA GLY A 52 29.61 4.02 34.98
C GLY A 52 28.72 3.29 33.97
N MET A 53 28.41 2.01 34.23
CA MET A 53 27.52 1.20 33.38
C MET A 53 26.09 1.74 33.32
N VAL A 54 25.49 2.14 34.45
CA VAL A 54 24.13 2.72 34.48
C VAL A 54 24.06 4.06 33.73
N VAL A 55 25.10 4.89 33.86
CA VAL A 55 25.18 6.17 33.12
C VAL A 55 25.36 5.91 31.62
N LEU A 56 26.11 4.88 31.25
CA LEU A 56 26.34 4.50 29.87
C LEU A 56 25.09 3.93 29.21
N GLU A 57 24.33 3.07 29.91
CA GLU A 57 23.04 2.55 29.46
C GLU A 57 22.07 3.69 29.10
N LYS A 58 21.96 4.69 29.99
CA LYS A 58 21.12 5.86 29.73
C LYS A 58 21.58 6.64 28.49
N LYS A 59 22.88 6.84 28.32
CA LYS A 59 23.44 7.53 27.14
C LYS A 59 23.21 6.76 25.84
N ILE A 60 23.28 5.43 25.87
CA ILE A 60 22.98 4.57 24.71
C ILE A 60 21.50 4.72 24.36
N MET A 61 20.60 4.68 25.34
CA MET A 61 19.17 4.87 25.11
C MET A 61 18.85 6.25 24.56
N ASP A 62 19.46 7.32 25.08
CA ASP A 62 19.27 8.68 24.59
C ASP A 62 19.78 8.83 23.14
N ASP A 63 20.95 8.25 22.81
CA ASP A 63 21.48 8.25 21.44
C ASP A 63 20.60 7.45 20.48
N LEU A 64 20.04 6.31 20.92
CA LEU A 64 19.13 5.49 20.11
C LEU A 64 17.80 6.21 19.85
N LEU A 65 17.27 6.92 20.84
CA LEU A 65 16.08 7.77 20.69
C LEU A 65 16.35 8.98 19.77
N GLU A 66 17.55 9.58 19.86
CA GLU A 66 17.96 10.62 18.92
C GLU A 66 18.09 10.06 17.50
N PHE A 67 18.59 8.83 17.34
CA PHE A 67 18.65 8.15 16.05
C PHE A 67 17.27 7.87 15.49
N GLU A 68 16.38 7.31 16.29
CA GLU A 68 14.99 7.05 15.91
C GLU A 68 14.28 8.34 15.48
N ARG A 69 14.38 9.40 16.28
CA ARG A 69 13.82 10.72 15.94
C ARG A 69 14.44 11.31 14.68
N TYR A 70 15.75 11.14 14.47
CA TYR A 70 16.40 11.57 13.23
C TYR A 70 15.86 10.81 12.00
N LEU A 71 15.64 9.50 12.12
CA LEU A 71 15.07 8.69 11.05
C LEU A 71 13.61 9.08 10.73
N GLU A 72 12.85 9.50 11.75
CA GLU A 72 11.48 10.01 11.64
C GLU A 72 11.44 11.44 11.04
N ASP A 73 12.19 12.39 11.62
CA ASP A 73 12.16 13.82 11.26
C ASP A 73 12.69 14.09 9.85
N GLU A 74 13.71 13.34 9.41
CA GLU A 74 14.32 13.49 8.08
C GLU A 74 13.70 12.52 7.04
N GLU A 75 12.62 11.81 7.40
CA GLU A 75 11.93 10.81 6.59
C GLU A 75 12.90 9.78 5.95
N VAL A 76 14.05 9.50 6.57
CA VAL A 76 15.13 8.73 5.95
C VAL A 76 14.66 7.32 5.61
N LEU A 77 13.88 6.70 6.50
CA LEU A 77 13.29 5.38 6.31
C LEU A 77 12.08 5.37 5.37
N GLU A 78 11.43 6.49 5.09
CA GLU A 78 10.38 6.57 4.06
C GLU A 78 10.97 6.91 2.68
N ALA A 79 12.07 7.66 2.67
CA ALA A 79 12.82 8.04 1.48
C ALA A 79 13.73 6.90 0.97
N LEU A 80 14.30 6.05 1.84
CA LEU A 80 15.13 4.91 1.44
C LEU A 80 14.37 3.86 0.62
N PRO A 81 13.17 3.40 1.03
CA PRO A 81 12.35 2.47 0.27
C PRO A 81 11.94 3.05 -1.09
N ARG A 82 11.63 4.35 -1.17
CA ARG A 82 11.36 5.04 -2.45
C ARG A 82 12.62 5.10 -3.32
N ALA A 83 13.77 5.44 -2.75
CA ALA A 83 15.04 5.48 -3.48
C ALA A 83 15.51 4.09 -3.94
N ILE A 84 15.28 3.03 -3.16
CA ILE A 84 15.58 1.66 -3.53
C ILE A 84 14.56 1.14 -4.56
N ALA A 85 13.27 1.45 -4.42
CA ALA A 85 12.26 1.15 -5.44
C ALA A 85 12.64 1.81 -6.78
N ASP A 86 13.01 3.09 -6.76
CA ASP A 86 13.50 3.82 -7.93
C ASP A 86 14.75 3.18 -8.56
N ILE A 87 15.65 2.57 -7.76
CA ILE A 87 16.87 1.89 -8.24
C ILE A 87 16.56 0.48 -8.79
N THR A 88 15.63 -0.22 -8.17
CA THR A 88 15.25 -1.58 -8.58
C THR A 88 14.45 -1.53 -9.89
N GLU A 89 13.58 -0.53 -10.05
CA GLU A 89 12.86 -0.23 -11.30
C GLU A 89 13.79 0.16 -12.47
N LEU A 90 15.02 0.63 -12.18
CA LEU A 90 15.99 1.05 -13.20
C LEU A 90 16.98 -0.06 -13.62
N THR A 91 17.01 -1.21 -12.93
CA THR A 91 18.02 -2.28 -13.15
C THR A 91 17.46 -3.59 -13.70
N SER A 92 16.16 -3.84 -13.57
CA SER A 92 15.44 -4.83 -14.38
C SER A 92 14.73 -4.14 -15.55
N GLU A 93 14.63 -4.78 -16.71
CA GLU A 93 13.56 -4.41 -17.66
C GLU A 93 12.24 -4.48 -16.86
N PRO A 94 11.52 -3.36 -16.62
CA PRO A 94 10.36 -3.32 -15.70
C PRO A 94 9.33 -4.41 -16.02
N GLU A 95 9.15 -4.66 -17.33
CA GLU A 95 8.26 -5.67 -17.89
C GLU A 95 8.59 -7.09 -17.38
N ARG A 96 9.87 -7.44 -17.19
CA ARG A 96 10.29 -8.76 -16.67
C ARG A 96 9.98 -8.94 -15.19
N ALA A 97 10.14 -7.91 -14.38
CA ALA A 97 9.84 -7.99 -12.94
C ALA A 97 8.32 -8.08 -12.69
N THR A 98 7.53 -7.33 -13.45
CA THR A 98 6.07 -7.34 -13.36
C THR A 98 5.49 -8.65 -13.87
N ILE A 99 5.94 -9.17 -15.02
CA ILE A 99 5.45 -10.45 -15.55
C ILE A 99 5.79 -11.63 -14.64
N GLU A 100 7.00 -11.66 -14.04
CA GLU A 100 7.37 -12.68 -13.05
C GLU A 100 6.49 -12.61 -11.78
N THR A 101 6.12 -11.40 -11.38
CA THR A 101 5.23 -11.15 -10.24
C THR A 101 3.79 -11.59 -10.56
N MET A 102 3.30 -11.32 -11.76
CA MET A 102 2.01 -11.82 -12.25
C MET A 102 1.96 -13.36 -12.32
N HIS A 103 3.01 -13.99 -12.84
CA HIS A 103 3.10 -15.46 -12.92
C HIS A 103 3.03 -16.09 -11.52
N ARG A 104 3.68 -15.50 -10.52
CA ARG A 104 3.61 -15.97 -9.12
C ARG A 104 2.19 -15.92 -8.54
N ALA A 105 1.41 -14.90 -8.92
CA ALA A 105 0.04 -14.78 -8.46
C ALA A 105 -0.87 -15.82 -9.12
N LEU A 106 -0.85 -15.94 -10.46
CA LEU A 106 -1.93 -16.62 -11.20
C LEU A 106 -1.51 -17.54 -12.35
N GLY A 107 -0.25 -17.52 -12.77
CA GLY A 107 0.31 -18.42 -13.79
C GLY A 107 0.11 -17.97 -15.24
N ASP A 108 -1.00 -17.30 -15.57
CA ASP A 108 -1.37 -16.95 -16.96
C ASP A 108 -1.05 -15.48 -17.31
N ALA A 109 0.15 -15.00 -16.98
CA ALA A 109 0.57 -13.63 -17.26
C ALA A 109 0.89 -13.43 -18.75
N ASP A 110 0.45 -12.30 -19.32
CA ASP A 110 0.89 -11.85 -20.65
C ASP A 110 1.63 -10.51 -20.57
N GLU A 111 2.56 -10.31 -21.52
CA GLU A 111 3.41 -9.12 -21.55
C GLU A 111 2.64 -7.82 -21.76
N ALA A 112 1.49 -7.86 -22.45
CA ALA A 112 0.69 -6.66 -22.68
C ALA A 112 0.03 -6.20 -21.37
N SER A 113 -0.46 -7.13 -20.55
CA SER A 113 -0.92 -6.85 -19.19
C SER A 113 0.18 -6.30 -18.29
N ALA A 114 1.39 -6.87 -18.36
CA ALA A 114 2.53 -6.38 -17.58
C ALA A 114 2.89 -4.93 -17.97
N ARG A 115 3.00 -4.63 -19.28
CA ARG A 115 3.24 -3.28 -19.79
C ARG A 115 2.16 -2.28 -19.40
N ALA A 116 0.88 -2.68 -19.49
CA ALA A 116 -0.23 -1.83 -19.10
C ALA A 116 -0.17 -1.49 -17.60
N LEU A 117 0.18 -2.47 -16.75
CA LEU A 117 0.37 -2.25 -15.31
C LEU A 117 1.57 -1.35 -15.01
N ASP A 118 2.71 -1.51 -15.68
CA ASP A 118 3.90 -0.67 -15.48
C ASP A 118 3.62 0.79 -15.85
N GLY A 119 2.95 1.01 -16.98
CA GLY A 119 2.52 2.34 -17.43
C GLY A 119 1.57 2.99 -16.43
N LEU A 120 0.57 2.25 -15.98
CA LEU A 120 -0.37 2.69 -14.95
C LEU A 120 0.33 3.03 -13.63
N CYS A 121 1.23 2.17 -13.14
CA CYS A 121 1.93 2.39 -11.89
C CYS A 121 2.82 3.63 -11.96
N SER A 122 3.47 3.86 -13.10
CA SER A 122 4.24 5.07 -13.35
C SER A 122 3.37 6.33 -13.35
N GLU A 123 2.20 6.28 -13.99
CA GLU A 123 1.25 7.40 -14.04
C GLU A 123 0.74 7.76 -12.63
N LEU A 124 0.22 6.77 -11.90
CA LEU A 124 -0.35 7.00 -10.58
C LEU A 124 0.71 7.45 -9.57
N SER A 125 1.92 6.88 -9.62
CA SER A 125 3.04 7.31 -8.77
C SER A 125 3.46 8.76 -9.05
N ALA A 126 3.44 9.18 -10.32
CA ALA A 126 3.73 10.56 -10.69
C ALA A 126 2.67 11.55 -10.16
N ILE A 127 1.41 11.13 -10.10
CA ILE A 127 0.33 11.94 -9.50
C ILE A 127 0.48 12.03 -7.99
N GLU A 128 0.84 10.92 -7.32
CA GLU A 128 0.99 10.89 -5.86
C GLU A 128 2.06 11.86 -5.35
N VAL A 129 3.06 12.22 -6.17
CA VAL A 129 4.11 13.19 -5.79
C VAL A 129 3.78 14.64 -6.19
N ASP A 130 2.67 14.90 -6.90
CA ASP A 130 2.24 16.25 -7.26
C ASP A 130 1.71 17.01 -6.02
N PRO A 131 2.37 18.11 -5.59
CA PRO A 131 1.92 18.90 -4.44
C PRO A 131 0.53 19.51 -4.64
N ALA A 132 0.15 19.87 -5.86
CA ALA A 132 -1.16 20.44 -6.15
C ALA A 132 -2.26 19.39 -5.99
N TRP A 133 -1.99 18.14 -6.40
CA TRP A 133 -2.89 17.02 -6.17
C TRP A 133 -3.05 16.72 -4.68
N ARG A 134 -1.94 16.63 -3.94
CA ARG A 134 -1.96 16.42 -2.47
C ARG A 134 -2.75 17.51 -1.76
N GLY A 135 -2.52 18.77 -2.12
CA GLY A 135 -3.23 19.92 -1.55
C GLY A 135 -4.74 19.85 -1.79
N ARG A 136 -5.18 19.45 -3.00
CA ARG A 136 -6.61 19.25 -3.30
C ARG A 136 -7.20 18.11 -2.48
N LEU A 137 -6.51 16.97 -2.41
CA LEU A 137 -6.95 15.80 -1.65
C LEU A 137 -7.10 16.14 -0.15
N MET A 138 -6.09 16.76 0.46
CA MET A 138 -6.13 17.14 1.87
C MET A 138 -7.27 18.11 2.18
N ALA A 139 -7.50 19.09 1.31
CA ALA A 139 -8.60 20.04 1.47
C ALA A 139 -9.98 19.36 1.33
N GLU A 140 -10.09 18.35 0.47
CA GLU A 140 -11.31 17.56 0.32
C GLU A 140 -11.56 16.67 1.55
N VAL A 141 -10.54 15.94 2.02
CA VAL A 141 -10.61 15.11 3.24
C VAL A 141 -11.13 15.91 4.44
N GLN A 142 -10.56 17.10 4.69
CA GLN A 142 -10.98 17.94 5.81
C GLN A 142 -12.44 18.39 5.68
N ARG A 143 -12.86 18.73 4.47
CA ARG A 143 -14.24 19.16 4.19
C ARG A 143 -15.22 18.00 4.37
N SER A 144 -14.92 16.84 3.77
CA SER A 144 -15.78 15.66 3.85
C SER A 144 -15.89 15.13 5.28
N ALA A 145 -14.82 15.17 6.07
CA ALA A 145 -14.87 14.83 7.49
C ALA A 145 -15.81 15.76 8.27
N ALA A 146 -15.71 17.08 8.05
CA ALA A 146 -16.57 18.06 8.70
C ALA A 146 -18.05 17.93 8.29
N GLU A 147 -18.32 17.69 7.00
CA GLU A 147 -19.70 17.56 6.46
C GLU A 147 -20.41 16.29 6.96
N ASN A 148 -19.68 15.18 7.10
CA ASN A 148 -20.26 13.88 7.49
C ASN A 148 -20.20 13.61 9.00
N GLY A 149 -19.50 14.45 9.77
CA GLY A 149 -19.29 14.23 11.20
C GLY A 149 -18.44 12.98 11.50
N TRP A 150 -17.55 12.62 10.57
CA TRP A 150 -16.66 11.46 10.66
C TRP A 150 -15.24 11.89 10.98
N SER A 151 -14.42 10.98 11.51
CA SER A 151 -13.00 11.25 11.63
C SER A 151 -12.36 11.39 10.23
N ALA A 152 -11.34 12.24 10.11
CA ALA A 152 -10.55 12.35 8.88
C ALA A 152 -9.86 11.01 8.49
N GLY A 153 -9.68 10.11 9.47
CA GLY A 153 -9.12 8.77 9.26
C GLY A 153 -9.94 7.92 8.30
N ASN A 154 -11.27 8.08 8.25
CA ASN A 154 -12.12 7.35 7.29
C ASN A 154 -11.79 7.64 5.83
N PHE A 155 -11.09 8.74 5.58
CA PHE A 155 -10.69 9.21 4.25
C PHE A 155 -9.17 9.09 4.03
N ALA A 156 -8.47 8.35 4.91
CA ALA A 156 -7.04 8.17 4.81
C ALA A 156 -6.68 7.50 3.48
N TYR A 157 -5.64 8.02 2.83
CA TYR A 157 -5.13 7.49 1.58
C TYR A 157 -3.77 6.82 1.79
N GLY A 158 -3.62 5.65 1.20
CA GLY A 158 -2.36 4.95 1.08
C GLY A 158 -2.39 4.00 -0.11
N SER A 159 -1.21 3.59 -0.56
CA SER A 159 -1.04 2.69 -1.70
C SER A 159 -0.44 1.34 -1.27
N THR A 160 -1.01 0.29 -1.84
CA THR A 160 -0.50 -1.07 -1.76
C THR A 160 0.15 -1.37 -3.10
N SER A 161 1.40 -1.80 -3.12
CA SER A 161 2.12 -2.10 -4.35
C SER A 161 1.62 -3.38 -5.02
N PHE A 162 1.86 -3.49 -6.33
CA PHE A 162 1.54 -4.69 -7.09
C PHE A 162 2.29 -5.94 -6.58
N SER A 163 3.52 -5.75 -6.09
CA SER A 163 4.31 -6.83 -5.47
C SER A 163 3.65 -7.37 -4.21
N THR A 164 3.14 -6.50 -3.33
CA THR A 164 2.40 -6.90 -2.13
C THR A 164 1.08 -7.57 -2.48
N TRP A 165 0.34 -7.01 -3.45
CA TRP A 165 -0.87 -7.64 -3.97
C TRP A 165 -0.61 -9.07 -4.44
N SER A 166 0.42 -9.26 -5.26
CA SER A 166 0.73 -10.57 -5.84
C SER A 166 1.22 -11.58 -4.79
N GLU A 167 2.04 -11.13 -3.84
CA GLU A 167 2.50 -11.97 -2.73
C GLU A 167 1.35 -12.38 -1.79
N LEU A 168 0.32 -11.54 -1.62
CA LEU A 168 -0.87 -11.89 -0.85
C LEU A 168 -1.59 -13.11 -1.44
N PHE A 169 -1.78 -13.15 -2.76
CA PHE A 169 -2.35 -14.31 -3.45
C PHE A 169 -1.40 -15.50 -3.42
N ALA A 170 -0.09 -15.27 -3.51
CA ALA A 170 0.89 -16.34 -3.45
C ALA A 170 0.93 -17.06 -2.09
N ARG A 171 0.57 -16.36 -1.01
CA ARG A 171 0.56 -16.88 0.37
C ARG A 171 -0.79 -17.42 0.83
N CYS A 172 -1.84 -17.32 0.02
CA CYS A 172 -3.17 -17.79 0.38
C CYS A 172 -3.77 -18.66 -0.73
N ASP A 173 -3.78 -19.98 -0.52
CA ASP A 173 -4.30 -20.93 -1.51
C ASP A 173 -5.77 -20.69 -1.85
N ALA A 174 -6.59 -20.24 -0.88
CA ALA A 174 -7.98 -19.89 -1.13
C ALA A 174 -8.12 -18.70 -2.09
N LEU A 175 -7.28 -17.66 -1.94
CA LEU A 175 -7.26 -16.53 -2.87
C LEU A 175 -6.79 -16.96 -4.26
N ARG A 176 -5.72 -17.76 -4.32
CA ARG A 176 -5.19 -18.30 -5.59
C ARG A 176 -6.22 -19.16 -6.31
N ALA A 177 -6.92 -20.03 -5.58
CA ALA A 177 -8.00 -20.85 -6.13
C ALA A 177 -9.15 -19.97 -6.61
N ARG A 178 -9.59 -19.01 -5.79
CA ARG A 178 -10.69 -18.11 -6.12
C ARG A 178 -10.41 -17.30 -7.38
N ALA A 179 -9.19 -16.79 -7.53
CA ALA A 179 -8.79 -16.02 -8.69
C ALA A 179 -8.95 -16.73 -10.04
N ARG A 180 -8.94 -18.07 -10.04
CA ARG A 180 -9.13 -18.93 -11.22
C ARG A 180 -10.59 -19.27 -11.51
N THR A 181 -11.51 -18.89 -10.62
CA THR A 181 -12.93 -19.27 -10.68
C THR A 181 -13.87 -18.07 -10.58
N LEU A 182 -13.38 -16.85 -10.79
CA LEU A 182 -14.17 -15.61 -10.66
C LEU A 182 -14.93 -15.23 -11.96
N ASP A 183 -14.87 -16.04 -13.03
CA ASP A 183 -15.25 -15.60 -14.39
C ASP A 183 -16.69 -15.03 -14.49
N ASP A 184 -17.62 -15.52 -13.66
CA ASP A 184 -19.03 -15.11 -13.62
C ASP A 184 -19.38 -14.16 -12.47
N GLU A 185 -18.39 -13.76 -11.67
CA GLU A 185 -18.55 -12.98 -10.45
C GLU A 185 -17.77 -11.66 -10.52
N ASP A 186 -18.17 -10.71 -9.68
CA ASP A 186 -17.55 -9.39 -9.65
C ASP A 186 -16.45 -9.34 -8.58
N PHE A 187 -15.39 -8.59 -8.91
CA PHE A 187 -14.39 -8.14 -7.95
C PHE A 187 -14.71 -6.72 -7.49
N VAL A 188 -14.66 -6.45 -6.18
CA VAL A 188 -15.01 -5.15 -5.61
C VAL A 188 -13.92 -4.64 -4.66
N VAL A 189 -13.67 -3.33 -4.68
CA VAL A 189 -12.85 -2.66 -3.68
C VAL A 189 -13.67 -1.55 -3.03
N PHE A 190 -13.81 -1.64 -1.72
CA PHE A 190 -14.40 -0.58 -0.89
C PHE A 190 -13.29 0.32 -0.38
N GLY A 191 -13.42 1.63 -0.64
CA GLY A 191 -12.34 2.60 -0.46
C GLY A 191 -11.26 2.41 -1.53
N SER A 192 -11.67 2.45 -2.81
CA SER A 192 -10.80 2.11 -3.94
C SER A 192 -9.71 3.13 -4.21
N SER A 193 -9.76 4.32 -3.58
CA SER A 193 -8.73 5.33 -3.71
C SER A 193 -8.48 5.71 -5.17
N ALA A 194 -7.22 5.84 -5.61
CA ALA A 194 -6.87 6.12 -7.00
C ALA A 194 -7.02 4.89 -7.94
N GLY A 195 -7.58 3.78 -7.46
CA GLY A 195 -7.95 2.62 -8.26
C GLY A 195 -6.92 1.48 -8.33
N TRP A 196 -5.78 1.61 -7.66
CA TRP A 196 -4.66 0.64 -7.66
C TRP A 196 -5.09 -0.83 -7.66
N LEU A 197 -5.84 -1.24 -6.62
CA LEU A 197 -6.24 -2.63 -6.43
C LEU A 197 -7.25 -3.12 -7.47
N VAL A 198 -8.08 -2.22 -8.00
CA VAL A 198 -9.04 -2.53 -9.07
C VAL A 198 -8.28 -2.83 -10.36
N PHE A 199 -7.28 -2.02 -10.70
CA PHE A 199 -6.43 -2.27 -11.86
C PHE A 199 -5.59 -3.53 -11.72
N TYR A 200 -5.01 -3.77 -10.54
CA TYR A 200 -4.25 -4.99 -10.28
C TYR A 200 -5.12 -6.22 -10.46
N ALA A 201 -6.34 -6.20 -9.91
CA ALA A 201 -7.31 -7.25 -10.13
C ALA A 201 -7.68 -7.39 -11.61
N ALA A 202 -7.92 -6.29 -12.33
CA ALA A 202 -8.29 -6.32 -13.73
C ALA A 202 -7.20 -6.85 -14.66
N ALA A 203 -5.92 -6.70 -14.27
CA ALA A 203 -4.77 -7.21 -15.00
C ALA A 203 -4.41 -8.65 -14.63
N THR A 204 -4.89 -9.17 -13.49
CA THR A 204 -4.47 -10.48 -12.99
C THR A 204 -5.64 -11.46 -12.90
N LEU A 205 -6.75 -11.09 -12.28
CA LEU A 205 -7.89 -11.96 -12.06
C LEU A 205 -8.75 -12.11 -13.32
N ARG A 206 -9.61 -13.12 -13.31
CA ARG A 206 -10.63 -13.35 -14.34
C ARG A 206 -12.00 -13.12 -13.74
N ALA A 207 -12.38 -11.86 -13.55
CA ALA A 207 -13.71 -11.49 -13.06
C ALA A 207 -14.64 -11.05 -14.20
N ARG A 208 -15.94 -11.12 -13.94
CA ARG A 208 -16.97 -10.57 -14.82
C ARG A 208 -16.87 -9.05 -14.92
N ALA A 209 -16.71 -8.39 -13.78
CA ALA A 209 -16.53 -6.94 -13.65
C ALA A 209 -15.62 -6.59 -12.47
N TYR A 210 -14.96 -5.43 -12.55
CA TYR A 210 -14.07 -4.89 -11.53
C TYR A 210 -14.60 -3.53 -11.07
N ARG A 211 -14.98 -3.41 -9.79
CA ARG A 211 -15.60 -2.18 -9.28
C ARG A 211 -14.82 -1.57 -8.14
N GLY A 212 -14.57 -0.26 -8.21
CA GLY A 212 -14.02 0.52 -7.13
C GLY A 212 -15.02 1.54 -6.61
N PHE A 213 -15.29 1.54 -5.30
CA PHE A 213 -16.12 2.54 -4.63
C PHE A 213 -15.24 3.52 -3.87
N GLU A 214 -15.37 4.80 -4.20
CA GLU A 214 -14.61 5.89 -3.59
C GLU A 214 -15.54 7.10 -3.35
N ILE A 215 -15.46 7.70 -2.17
CA ILE A 215 -16.32 8.84 -1.82
C ILE A 215 -15.71 10.17 -2.23
N LEU A 216 -14.38 10.27 -2.24
CA LEU A 216 -13.65 11.49 -2.60
C LEU A 216 -13.55 11.67 -4.12
N GLN A 217 -13.99 12.84 -4.59
CA GLN A 217 -13.94 13.23 -6.00
C GLN A 217 -12.50 13.24 -6.52
N THR A 218 -11.54 13.76 -5.75
CA THR A 218 -10.15 13.86 -6.22
C THR A 218 -9.56 12.49 -6.54
N LEU A 219 -9.84 11.49 -5.71
CA LEU A 219 -9.37 10.11 -5.90
C LEU A 219 -10.13 9.42 -7.04
N HIS A 220 -11.45 9.57 -7.08
CA HIS A 220 -12.29 9.04 -8.17
C HIS A 220 -11.89 9.59 -9.55
N ASP A 221 -11.70 10.90 -9.68
CA ASP A 221 -11.25 11.54 -10.93
C ASP A 221 -9.84 11.09 -11.34
N THR A 222 -9.00 10.76 -10.36
CA THR A 222 -7.66 10.21 -10.62
C THR A 222 -7.78 8.81 -11.20
N ALA A 223 -8.63 7.95 -10.61
CA ALA A 223 -8.89 6.61 -11.11
C ALA A 223 -9.50 6.61 -12.53
N LEU A 224 -10.45 7.51 -12.82
CA LEU A 224 -11.03 7.64 -14.16
C LEU A 224 -10.03 8.12 -15.23
N ARG A 225 -9.14 9.05 -14.86
CA ARG A 225 -8.06 9.48 -15.76
C ARG A 225 -7.11 8.35 -16.06
N ALA A 226 -6.67 7.63 -15.03
CA ALA A 226 -5.81 6.46 -15.19
C ALA A 226 -6.48 5.37 -16.03
N LEU A 227 -7.79 5.14 -15.86
CA LEU A 227 -8.56 4.18 -16.68
C LEU A 227 -8.58 4.55 -18.16
N THR A 228 -8.60 5.85 -18.48
CA THR A 228 -8.57 6.32 -19.88
C THR A 228 -7.26 5.95 -20.58
N ASN A 229 -6.16 5.87 -19.82
CA ASN A 229 -4.83 5.51 -20.31
C ASN A 229 -4.49 4.03 -20.10
N PHE A 230 -5.38 3.26 -19.45
CA PHE A 230 -5.15 1.85 -19.16
C PHE A 230 -5.45 0.99 -20.39
N GLU A 231 -4.45 0.87 -21.27
CA GLU A 231 -4.52 0.08 -22.51
C GLU A 231 -4.51 -1.43 -22.24
N HIS A 232 -5.61 -1.95 -21.69
CA HIS A 232 -5.78 -3.36 -21.34
C HIS A 232 -7.11 -3.91 -21.83
N HIS A 233 -7.16 -5.19 -22.21
CA HIS A 233 -8.36 -5.82 -22.78
C HIS A 233 -9.54 -5.91 -21.80
N THR A 234 -9.29 -5.78 -20.49
CA THR A 234 -10.35 -5.75 -19.44
C THR A 234 -10.80 -4.35 -19.06
N SER A 235 -10.23 -3.29 -19.64
CA SER A 235 -10.58 -1.89 -19.32
C SER A 235 -12.09 -1.60 -19.42
N SER A 236 -12.78 -2.21 -20.39
CA SER A 236 -14.24 -2.10 -20.56
C SER A 236 -15.07 -2.77 -19.44
N LYS A 237 -14.45 -3.58 -18.59
CA LYS A 237 -15.05 -4.25 -17.43
C LYS A 237 -14.79 -3.52 -16.11
N ILE A 238 -14.00 -2.44 -16.14
CA ILE A 238 -13.64 -1.66 -14.95
C ILE A 238 -14.67 -0.52 -14.80
N ASP A 239 -15.20 -0.38 -13.60
CA ASP A 239 -16.13 0.70 -13.24
C ASP A 239 -15.73 1.33 -11.90
N PHE A 240 -15.44 2.63 -11.94
CA PHE A 240 -15.15 3.43 -10.75
C PHE A 240 -16.38 4.25 -10.39
N VAL A 241 -16.93 3.99 -9.21
CA VAL A 241 -18.17 4.58 -8.74
C VAL A 241 -17.85 5.57 -7.62
N ARG A 242 -18.21 6.84 -7.85
CA ARG A 242 -18.14 7.86 -6.80
C ARG A 242 -19.37 7.80 -5.91
N ALA A 243 -19.31 7.02 -4.85
CA ALA A 243 -20.42 6.83 -3.93
C ALA A 243 -19.95 6.31 -2.57
N ASP A 244 -20.82 6.43 -1.57
CA ASP A 244 -20.71 5.63 -0.35
C ASP A 244 -20.77 4.14 -0.71
N MET A 245 -19.73 3.39 -0.33
CA MET A 245 -19.62 1.95 -0.54
C MET A 245 -20.82 1.15 0.00
N LEU A 246 -21.50 1.66 1.04
CA LEU A 246 -22.68 1.00 1.61
C LEU A 246 -23.88 0.98 0.67
N SER A 247 -23.87 1.80 -0.38
CA SER A 247 -24.88 1.80 -1.46
C SER A 247 -24.66 0.69 -2.50
N ALA A 248 -23.49 0.06 -2.53
CA ALA A 248 -23.14 -0.95 -3.53
C ALA A 248 -24.02 -2.21 -3.42
N SER A 249 -24.43 -2.81 -4.53
CA SER A 249 -25.01 -4.16 -4.51
C SER A 249 -23.90 -5.20 -4.46
N LEU A 250 -24.02 -6.18 -3.55
CA LEU A 250 -23.02 -7.24 -3.37
C LEU A 250 -23.44 -8.63 -3.87
N GLN A 251 -24.61 -8.75 -4.48
CA GLN A 251 -25.26 -10.03 -4.83
C GLN A 251 -24.47 -10.93 -5.80
N SER A 252 -23.54 -10.37 -6.55
CA SER A 252 -22.71 -11.09 -7.52
C SER A 252 -21.22 -11.00 -7.23
N VAL A 253 -20.86 -10.58 -6.02
CA VAL A 253 -19.47 -10.35 -5.64
C VAL A 253 -18.85 -11.65 -5.14
N GLY A 254 -17.79 -12.09 -5.81
CA GLY A 254 -17.05 -13.29 -5.44
C GLY A 254 -15.78 -13.02 -4.62
N LEU A 255 -15.23 -11.82 -4.76
CA LEU A 255 -14.07 -11.35 -4.00
C LEU A 255 -14.18 -9.85 -3.76
N ILE A 256 -14.00 -9.43 -2.51
CA ILE A 256 -14.01 -8.01 -2.13
C ILE A 256 -12.81 -7.65 -1.24
N VAL A 257 -12.28 -6.45 -1.44
CA VAL A 257 -11.23 -5.87 -0.60
C VAL A 257 -11.78 -4.70 0.20
N LEU A 258 -11.49 -4.68 1.50
CA LEU A 258 -11.81 -3.57 2.41
C LEU A 258 -10.53 -2.84 2.79
N THR A 259 -10.37 -1.59 2.37
CA THR A 259 -9.25 -0.72 2.80
C THR A 259 -9.52 -0.10 4.16
N SER A 260 -9.88 -0.96 5.12
CA SER A 260 -10.63 -0.58 6.32
C SER A 260 -9.79 -0.04 7.48
N LEU A 261 -8.47 0.01 7.33
CA LEU A 261 -7.52 0.19 8.44
C LEU A 261 -7.85 1.39 9.34
N CYS A 262 -8.24 2.51 8.71
CA CYS A 262 -8.52 3.77 9.39
C CYS A 262 -10.02 4.08 9.52
N TRP A 263 -10.90 3.14 9.16
CA TRP A 263 -12.34 3.35 9.29
C TRP A 263 -12.74 3.33 10.77
N ASP A 264 -13.55 4.31 11.16
CA ASP A 264 -14.18 4.35 12.47
C ASP A 264 -15.06 3.11 12.66
N GLU A 265 -15.21 2.70 13.93
CA GLU A 265 -15.92 1.45 14.26
C GLU A 265 -17.37 1.44 13.74
N ALA A 266 -18.05 2.59 13.75
CA ALA A 266 -19.41 2.68 13.22
C ALA A 266 -19.51 2.40 11.71
N VAL A 267 -18.55 2.91 10.93
CA VAL A 267 -18.45 2.69 9.48
C VAL A 267 -18.11 1.23 9.21
N TYR A 268 -17.11 0.70 9.92
CA TYR A 268 -16.70 -0.70 9.80
C TYR A 268 -17.84 -1.66 10.12
N GLU A 269 -18.53 -1.46 11.23
CA GLU A 269 -19.63 -2.30 11.69
C GLU A 269 -20.84 -2.22 10.73
N ALA A 270 -21.12 -1.05 10.14
CA ALA A 270 -22.12 -0.93 9.09
C ALA A 270 -21.73 -1.74 7.83
N CYS A 271 -20.46 -1.69 7.45
CA CYS A 271 -19.90 -2.50 6.36
C CYS A 271 -20.01 -4.00 6.66
N ALA A 272 -19.57 -4.46 7.84
CA ALA A 272 -19.63 -5.85 8.24
C ALA A 272 -21.06 -6.41 8.19
N ARG A 273 -22.06 -5.66 8.70
CA ARG A 273 -23.47 -6.05 8.58
C ARG A 273 -23.98 -6.10 7.14
N LYS A 274 -23.51 -5.19 6.28
CA LYS A 274 -23.85 -5.22 4.85
C LYS A 274 -23.29 -6.49 4.19
N LEU A 275 -22.01 -6.76 4.40
CA LEU A 275 -21.33 -7.94 3.88
C LEU A 275 -22.03 -9.23 4.37
N ALA A 276 -22.36 -9.31 5.66
CA ALA A 276 -23.05 -10.46 6.24
C ALA A 276 -24.42 -10.73 5.58
N ARG A 277 -25.15 -9.67 5.22
CA ARG A 277 -26.49 -9.78 4.62
C ARG A 277 -26.48 -10.02 3.11
N GLU A 278 -25.53 -9.44 2.39
CA GLU A 278 -25.61 -9.34 0.93
C GLU A 278 -24.55 -10.14 0.18
N LEU A 279 -23.41 -10.51 0.79
CA LEU A 279 -22.42 -11.32 0.11
C LEU A 279 -22.93 -12.76 -0.11
N PRO A 280 -22.74 -13.32 -1.32
CA PRO A 280 -22.95 -14.72 -1.59
C PRO A 280 -22.14 -15.63 -0.67
N LEU A 281 -22.69 -16.80 -0.35
CA LEU A 281 -21.94 -17.86 0.33
C LEU A 281 -20.70 -18.24 -0.48
N GLY A 282 -19.57 -18.40 0.22
CA GLY A 282 -18.28 -18.71 -0.39
C GLY A 282 -17.54 -17.50 -0.97
N ALA A 283 -18.14 -16.31 -1.00
CA ALA A 283 -17.42 -15.08 -1.35
C ALA A 283 -16.28 -14.82 -0.37
N LEU A 284 -15.16 -14.32 -0.89
CA LEU A 284 -13.97 -14.02 -0.10
C LEU A 284 -13.85 -12.52 0.20
N VAL A 285 -13.35 -12.20 1.39
CA VAL A 285 -13.07 -10.84 1.83
C VAL A 285 -11.61 -10.72 2.23
N ILE A 286 -10.90 -9.77 1.62
CA ILE A 286 -9.57 -9.34 2.06
C ILE A 286 -9.76 -8.07 2.89
N ASP A 287 -9.29 -8.08 4.13
CA ASP A 287 -9.45 -6.97 5.07
C ASP A 287 -8.10 -6.56 5.68
N TYR A 288 -7.93 -5.27 5.94
CA TYR A 288 -6.77 -4.69 6.62
C TYR A 288 -6.93 -4.75 8.16
N ARG A 289 -8.12 -5.16 8.66
CA ARG A 289 -8.42 -5.34 10.09
C ARG A 289 -8.86 -6.78 10.41
N ASP A 290 -8.56 -7.23 11.63
CA ASP A 290 -9.00 -8.51 12.19
C ASP A 290 -10.32 -8.36 12.97
N ALA A 291 -11.35 -7.81 12.34
CA ALA A 291 -12.62 -7.55 13.02
C ALA A 291 -13.80 -8.31 12.40
N LEU A 292 -13.75 -8.67 11.11
CA LEU A 292 -14.79 -9.49 10.47
C LEU A 292 -14.96 -10.87 11.13
N GLY A 293 -13.88 -11.44 11.67
CA GLY A 293 -13.93 -12.72 12.38
C GLY A 293 -14.75 -12.72 13.68
N ARG A 294 -15.20 -11.55 14.14
CA ARG A 294 -16.13 -11.41 15.28
C ARG A 294 -17.59 -11.64 14.88
N HIS A 295 -17.88 -11.69 13.58
CA HIS A 295 -19.22 -11.92 13.05
C HIS A 295 -19.35 -13.37 12.59
N ASP A 296 -20.37 -14.08 13.10
CA ASP A 296 -20.64 -15.49 12.79
C ASP A 296 -20.79 -15.79 11.29
N ALA A 297 -21.11 -14.76 10.51
CA ALA A 297 -21.20 -14.77 9.06
C ALA A 297 -19.88 -15.13 8.35
N PHE A 298 -18.73 -14.95 9.01
CA PHE A 298 -17.42 -15.04 8.40
C PHE A 298 -16.49 -15.97 9.15
N THR A 299 -15.72 -16.76 8.39
CA THR A 299 -14.64 -17.59 8.92
C THR A 299 -13.31 -17.09 8.40
N ARG A 300 -12.33 -16.88 9.28
CA ARG A 300 -10.96 -16.53 8.87
C ARG A 300 -10.29 -17.75 8.22
N LEU A 301 -9.67 -17.54 7.07
CA LEU A 301 -9.07 -18.61 6.26
C LEU A 301 -7.58 -18.86 6.55
N THR A 302 -6.99 -18.06 7.44
CA THR A 302 -5.58 -18.16 7.84
C THR A 302 -5.49 -18.08 9.36
N ASP A 303 -4.62 -18.91 9.96
CA ASP A 303 -4.40 -18.91 11.40
C ASP A 303 -3.67 -17.63 11.84
N ASP A 304 -2.70 -17.18 11.05
CA ASP A 304 -1.95 -15.94 11.24
C ASP A 304 -2.23 -14.93 10.12
N PRO A 305 -2.21 -13.61 10.40
CA PRO A 305 -2.29 -12.62 9.35
C PRO A 305 -1.08 -12.67 8.42
N ILE A 306 -1.36 -12.46 7.14
CA ILE A 306 -0.33 -12.32 6.12
C ILE A 306 0.27 -10.93 6.26
N ARG A 307 1.56 -10.83 6.60
CA ARG A 307 2.26 -9.55 6.81
C ARG A 307 3.11 -9.18 5.60
N LEU A 308 2.81 -8.05 4.98
CA LEU A 308 3.45 -7.55 3.75
C LEU A 308 3.61 -6.02 3.78
N PRO A 309 4.56 -5.44 3.02
CA PRO A 309 4.80 -4.00 3.03
C PRO A 309 3.74 -3.22 2.24
N VAL A 310 3.40 -2.02 2.71
CA VAL A 310 2.58 -1.00 2.01
C VAL A 310 3.25 0.37 2.18
N SER A 311 2.75 1.41 1.53
CA SER A 311 3.46 2.70 1.48
C SER A 311 3.63 3.42 2.83
N TRP A 312 2.88 3.02 3.87
CA TRP A 312 2.96 3.59 5.23
C TRP A 312 3.38 2.58 6.31
N ASN A 313 3.55 1.29 5.98
CA ASN A 313 3.86 0.26 6.97
C ASN A 313 4.61 -0.92 6.33
N PRO A 314 5.85 -1.23 6.77
CA PRO A 314 6.64 -2.33 6.19
C PRO A 314 6.08 -3.73 6.53
N ARG A 315 5.16 -3.84 7.49
CA ARG A 315 4.59 -5.11 7.96
C ARG A 315 3.08 -5.01 8.18
N GLN A 316 2.37 -4.45 7.22
CA GLN A 316 0.90 -4.39 7.25
C GLN A 316 0.31 -5.80 7.30
N ALA A 317 -0.61 -6.02 8.24
CA ALA A 317 -1.34 -7.26 8.36
C ALA A 317 -2.55 -7.26 7.42
N PHE A 318 -2.72 -8.36 6.70
CA PHE A 318 -3.87 -8.66 5.85
C PHE A 318 -4.56 -9.91 6.37
N TYR A 319 -5.89 -9.87 6.39
CA TYR A 319 -6.75 -10.94 6.85
C TYR A 319 -7.64 -11.39 5.71
N VAL A 320 -7.83 -12.69 5.58
CA VAL A 320 -8.68 -13.27 4.53
C VAL A 320 -9.82 -14.04 5.21
N PHE A 321 -11.05 -13.72 4.83
CA PHE A 321 -12.26 -14.33 5.35
C PHE A 321 -13.10 -14.93 4.22
N ALA A 322 -13.83 -16.00 4.52
CA ALA A 322 -14.90 -16.51 3.69
C ALA A 322 -16.26 -16.22 4.31
N LYS A 323 -17.25 -15.88 3.47
CA LYS A 323 -18.66 -15.84 3.88
C LYS A 323 -19.19 -17.27 4.03
N THR A 324 -19.64 -17.64 5.23
CA THR A 324 -20.03 -19.02 5.57
C THR A 324 -21.48 -19.22 5.97
N THR A 325 -22.19 -18.16 6.39
CA THR A 325 -23.64 -18.21 6.67
C THR A 325 -24.38 -17.08 5.98
#